data_AF-A0AAE1YZZ1-F1
#
_entry.id   AF-A0AAE1YZZ1-F1
#
_cell.length_a   1.000
_cell.length_b   1.000
_cell.length_c   1.000
_cell.angle_alpha   90.00
_cell.angle_beta   90.00
_cell.angle_gamma   90.00
#
_symmetry.space_group_name_H-M   'P 1'
#
loop_
_entity.id
_entity.type
_entity.pdbx_description
1 polymer ?
#
loop_
_entity_poly.entity_id
_entity_poly.type
_entity_poly.pdbx_seq_one_letter_code
_entity_poly.pdbx_strand_id
1 'polypeptide(L)'
;MNPPRGRGRPRTRPPIETQDLEPPPVDNPNVNPANIPEQQAPRARDMGPLFATLQQFFQYAQGQAPQVAAIPATDQDLERFLHFRPPKYFGEPDDYKAESWLDEIEKIFKVLRYDDEQKISFSSF
;
A
#
# COMPACT_ATOMS: atom_id res chain seq x y z
N MET A 1 -50.47 -23.67 -22.55
CA MET A 1 -50.10 -22.30 -22.97
C MET A 1 -49.86 -21.45 -21.73
N ASN A 2 -48.67 -20.87 -21.58
CA ASN A 2 -48.30 -19.97 -20.47
C ASN A 2 -47.47 -18.79 -21.06
N PRO A 3 -47.69 -17.52 -20.67
CA PRO A 3 -46.68 -16.44 -20.76
C PRO A 3 -45.69 -16.60 -19.57
N PRO A 4 -44.60 -15.82 -19.34
CA PRO A 4 -44.19 -14.49 -19.83
C PRO A 4 -42.68 -14.38 -20.21
N ARG A 5 -42.22 -13.33 -20.90
CA ARG A 5 -40.79 -12.92 -20.85
C ARG A 5 -40.61 -11.42 -21.04
N GLY A 6 -40.31 -10.71 -19.95
CA GLY A 6 -39.65 -9.42 -20.01
C GLY A 6 -38.24 -9.58 -20.59
N ARG A 7 -37.81 -8.64 -21.44
CA ARG A 7 -36.44 -8.59 -21.96
C ARG A 7 -35.82 -7.25 -21.60
N GLY A 8 -34.76 -7.30 -20.80
CA GLY A 8 -33.90 -6.19 -20.48
C GLY A 8 -33.18 -5.65 -21.73
N ARG A 9 -32.86 -4.37 -21.69
CA ARG A 9 -32.09 -3.66 -22.72
C ARG A 9 -30.60 -4.02 -22.63
N PRO A 10 -29.91 -4.25 -23.76
CA PRO A 10 -28.46 -4.25 -23.81
C PRO A 10 -27.92 -2.82 -23.69
N ARG A 11 -26.87 -2.64 -22.88
CA ARG A 11 -26.21 -1.36 -22.60
C ARG A 11 -25.06 -1.19 -23.60
N THR A 12 -25.27 -0.39 -24.64
CA THR A 12 -24.24 -0.04 -25.65
C THR A 12 -23.33 1.06 -25.08
N ARG A 13 -22.01 0.84 -25.06
CA ARG A 13 -20.98 1.87 -24.77
C ARG A 13 -20.60 2.61 -26.06
N PRO A 14 -20.47 3.94 -26.08
CA PRO A 14 -19.74 4.67 -27.13
C PRO A 14 -18.29 5.00 -26.72
N PRO A 15 -17.39 5.32 -27.69
CA PRO A 15 -15.95 5.53 -27.49
C PRO A 15 -15.60 6.95 -27.00
N ILE A 16 -14.42 7.09 -26.38
CA ILE A 16 -13.86 8.35 -25.86
C ILE A 16 -13.18 9.12 -27.01
N GLU A 17 -13.54 10.39 -27.21
CA GLU A 17 -12.82 11.35 -28.07
C GLU A 17 -12.63 12.68 -27.29
N THR A 18 -11.43 13.24 -27.40
CA THR A 18 -10.88 14.36 -26.61
C THR A 18 -11.10 15.69 -27.35
N GLN A 19 -11.48 16.79 -26.67
CA GLN A 19 -10.89 18.16 -26.77
C GLN A 19 -11.80 19.32 -26.31
N ASP A 20 -11.15 20.29 -25.65
CA ASP A 20 -11.43 21.73 -25.46
C ASP A 20 -12.68 22.24 -24.69
N LEU A 21 -12.44 22.79 -23.48
CA LEU A 21 -13.36 23.72 -22.79
C LEU A 21 -12.57 24.92 -22.26
N GLU A 22 -12.75 26.08 -22.89
CA GLU A 22 -12.29 27.41 -22.45
C GLU A 22 -13.19 27.94 -21.29
N PRO A 23 -12.66 28.60 -20.25
CA PRO A 23 -13.47 29.18 -19.17
C PRO A 23 -14.06 30.57 -19.53
N PRO A 24 -15.30 30.92 -19.06
CA PRO A 24 -16.01 32.14 -19.45
C PRO A 24 -15.52 33.45 -18.76
N PRO A 25 -15.85 34.64 -19.32
CA PRO A 25 -15.21 35.93 -18.99
C PRO A 25 -15.77 36.62 -17.74
N VAL A 26 -14.91 37.45 -17.11
CA VAL A 26 -15.18 38.25 -15.91
C VAL A 26 -15.51 39.69 -16.28
N ASP A 27 -16.68 40.20 -15.86
CA ASP A 27 -16.95 41.65 -15.79
C ASP A 27 -18.11 41.91 -14.81
N ASN A 28 -17.85 42.56 -13.67
CA ASN A 28 -18.92 43.26 -12.95
C ASN A 28 -18.38 44.51 -12.22
N PRO A 29 -18.70 45.73 -12.69
CA PRO A 29 -18.09 46.97 -12.19
C PRO A 29 -19.03 47.70 -11.24
N ASN A 30 -19.17 47.29 -9.97
CA ASN A 30 -19.68 48.18 -8.92
C ASN A 30 -19.49 47.63 -7.50
N VAL A 31 -18.40 47.98 -6.81
CA VAL A 31 -18.31 47.86 -5.35
C VAL A 31 -17.73 49.15 -4.78
N ASN A 32 -18.58 49.97 -4.17
CA ASN A 32 -18.18 51.20 -3.47
C ASN A 32 -17.76 50.84 -2.03
N PRO A 33 -16.52 51.09 -1.59
CA PRO A 33 -15.94 50.47 -0.38
C PRO A 33 -16.38 51.05 0.97
N ALA A 34 -17.40 51.91 1.02
CA ALA A 34 -17.65 52.75 2.19
C ALA A 34 -18.76 52.29 3.16
N ASN A 35 -19.33 51.08 3.05
CA ASN A 35 -20.40 50.66 3.98
C ASN A 35 -20.50 49.14 4.23
N ILE A 36 -19.54 48.57 4.97
CA ILE A 36 -19.72 47.24 5.58
C ILE A 36 -19.64 47.41 7.11
N PRO A 37 -20.74 47.18 7.86
CA PRO A 37 -20.72 47.13 9.32
C PRO A 37 -19.85 45.97 9.82
N GLU A 38 -18.94 46.24 10.76
CA GLU A 38 -18.10 45.25 11.46
C GLU A 38 -18.95 44.12 12.06
N GLN A 39 -18.97 42.98 11.37
CA GLN A 39 -19.53 41.74 11.88
C GLN A 39 -18.45 41.06 12.72
N GLN A 40 -18.67 41.04 14.04
CA GLN A 40 -17.83 40.31 14.99
C GLN A 40 -17.73 38.84 14.57
N ALA A 41 -16.51 38.38 14.29
CA ALA A 41 -16.23 37.03 13.79
C ALA A 41 -16.60 35.94 14.83
N PRO A 42 -17.15 34.79 14.41
CA PRO A 42 -17.31 33.64 15.28
C PRO A 42 -15.93 33.18 15.76
N ARG A 43 -15.73 33.11 17.09
CA ARG A 43 -14.49 32.61 17.68
C ARG A 43 -14.17 31.23 17.11
N ALA A 44 -13.07 31.13 16.39
CA ALA A 44 -12.54 29.87 15.90
C ALA A 44 -12.40 28.89 17.09
N ARG A 45 -12.89 27.65 16.94
CA ARG A 45 -12.64 26.59 17.92
C ARG A 45 -11.13 26.47 18.06
N ASP A 46 -10.63 26.62 19.29
CA ASP A 46 -9.21 26.49 19.58
C ASP A 46 -8.78 25.04 19.26
N MET A 47 -8.04 24.83 18.16
CA MET A 47 -7.58 23.52 17.69
C MET A 47 -6.27 23.07 18.38
N GLY A 48 -5.70 23.90 19.26
CA GLY A 48 -4.51 23.59 20.05
C GLY A 48 -4.55 22.23 20.78
N PRO A 49 -5.59 21.90 21.56
CA PRO A 49 -5.64 20.63 22.32
C PRO A 49 -5.71 19.39 21.42
N LEU A 50 -6.31 19.50 20.22
CA LEU A 50 -6.36 18.37 19.26
C LEU A 50 -4.96 18.07 18.72
N PHE A 51 -4.18 19.12 18.41
CA PHE A 51 -2.81 18.96 17.91
C PHE A 51 -1.86 18.39 18.99
N ALA A 52 -2.00 18.82 20.24
CA ALA A 52 -1.22 18.28 21.36
C ALA A 52 -1.50 16.78 21.59
N THR A 53 -2.77 16.38 21.49
CA THR A 53 -3.18 14.98 21.63
C THR A 53 -2.59 14.10 20.54
N LEU A 54 -2.59 14.59 19.29
CA LEU A 54 -1.97 13.90 18.15
C LEU A 54 -0.45 13.74 18.33
N GLN A 55 0.25 14.78 18.78
CA GLN A 55 1.69 14.67 19.06
C GLN A 55 2.01 13.64 20.14
N GLN A 56 1.19 13.58 21.19
CA GLN A 56 1.40 12.62 22.27
C GLN A 56 1.23 11.19 21.79
N PHE A 57 0.27 10.94 20.90
CA PHE A 57 0.05 9.61 20.31
C PHE A 57 1.25 9.17 19.45
N PHE A 58 1.80 10.06 18.63
CA PHE A 58 2.99 9.77 17.82
C PHE A 58 4.25 9.51 18.68
N GLN A 59 4.45 10.27 19.76
CA GLN A 59 5.56 10.01 20.69
C GLN A 59 5.41 8.67 21.42
N TYR A 60 4.20 8.33 21.87
CA TYR A 60 3.93 7.07 22.54
C TYR A 60 4.13 5.87 21.61
N ALA A 61 3.75 6.02 20.33
CA ALA A 61 3.94 4.99 19.30
C ALA A 61 5.41 4.76 18.93
N GLN A 62 6.25 5.80 18.89
CA GLN A 62 7.69 5.62 18.63
C GLN A 62 8.43 4.94 19.79
N GLY A 63 8.01 5.14 21.05
CA GLY A 63 8.62 4.50 22.22
C GLY A 63 8.19 3.05 22.44
N GLN A 64 7.10 2.60 21.81
CA GLN A 64 6.54 1.25 21.93
C GLN A 64 6.38 0.58 20.57
N ALA A 65 7.39 0.64 19.70
CA ALA A 65 7.52 -0.44 18.73
C ALA A 65 7.68 -1.74 19.54
N PRO A 66 6.74 -2.70 19.49
CA PRO A 66 7.07 -4.05 19.88
C PRO A 66 8.19 -4.42 18.92
N GLN A 67 9.40 -4.52 19.46
CA GLN A 67 10.51 -5.17 18.80
C GLN A 67 10.14 -6.67 18.74
N VAL A 68 9.09 -7.02 18.01
CA VAL A 68 9.12 -8.29 17.29
C VAL A 68 10.16 -8.01 16.22
N ALA A 69 11.42 -8.11 16.64
CA ALA A 69 12.53 -8.18 15.75
C ALA A 69 12.24 -9.44 14.93
N ALA A 70 11.52 -9.28 13.82
CA ALA A 70 11.85 -10.03 12.64
C ALA A 70 13.36 -9.83 12.56
N ILE A 71 14.11 -10.85 12.96
CA ILE A 71 15.55 -10.86 12.85
C ILE A 71 15.74 -10.55 11.37
N PRO A 72 16.20 -9.33 10.99
CA PRO A 72 16.58 -9.18 9.61
C PRO A 72 17.69 -10.20 9.49
N ALA A 73 17.48 -11.24 8.67
CA ALA A 73 18.59 -12.03 8.18
C ALA A 73 19.63 -10.99 7.81
N THR A 74 20.74 -10.96 8.56
CA THR A 74 21.64 -9.81 8.45
C THR A 74 22.03 -9.73 6.99
N ASP A 75 22.31 -8.54 6.46
CA ASP A 75 22.62 -8.43 5.02
C ASP A 75 23.73 -9.43 4.61
N GLN A 76 24.64 -9.75 5.55
CA GLN A 76 25.60 -10.84 5.43
C GLN A 76 25.02 -12.25 5.30
N ASP A 77 23.94 -12.58 6.00
CA ASP A 77 23.30 -13.90 5.91
C ASP A 77 22.63 -14.10 4.55
N LEU A 78 21.99 -13.05 4.03
CA LEU A 78 21.42 -13.06 2.69
C LEU A 78 22.51 -13.15 1.62
N GLU A 79 23.57 -12.37 1.75
CA GLU A 79 24.73 -12.46 0.84
C GLU A 79 25.34 -13.86 0.82
N ARG A 80 25.47 -14.51 1.99
CA ARG A 80 25.97 -15.89 2.10
C ARG A 80 25.03 -16.85 1.41
N PHE A 81 23.73 -16.77 1.65
CA PHE A 81 22.74 -17.60 0.98
C PHE A 81 22.79 -17.45 -0.54
N LEU A 82 22.83 -16.21 -1.05
CA LEU A 82 22.92 -15.92 -2.48
C LEU A 82 24.25 -16.34 -3.10
N HIS A 83 25.35 -16.37 -2.34
CA HIS A 83 26.64 -16.87 -2.80
C HIS A 83 26.59 -18.34 -3.23
N PHE A 84 25.75 -19.15 -2.58
CA PHE A 84 25.52 -20.54 -2.95
C PHE A 84 24.65 -20.71 -4.20
N ARG A 85 24.15 -19.61 -4.79
CA ARG A 85 23.29 -19.61 -5.98
C ARG A 85 22.13 -20.60 -5.85
N PRO A 86 21.20 -20.36 -4.91
CA PRO A 86 20.07 -21.24 -4.68
C PRO A 86 19.34 -21.53 -6.01
N PRO A 87 18.97 -22.80 -6.27
CA PRO A 87 18.26 -23.14 -7.49
C PRO A 87 16.91 -22.42 -7.54
N LYS A 88 16.46 -22.06 -8.74
CA LYS A 88 15.14 -21.46 -8.96
C LYS A 88 14.12 -22.54 -9.29
N TYR A 89 12.95 -22.44 -8.67
CA TYR A 89 11.80 -23.27 -9.00
C TYR A 89 10.77 -22.46 -9.77
N PHE A 90 10.33 -22.97 -10.92
CA PHE A 90 9.42 -22.26 -11.82
C PHE A 90 7.95 -22.70 -11.67
N GLY A 91 7.63 -23.51 -10.65
CA GLY A 91 6.26 -24.00 -10.44
C GLY A 91 5.84 -25.08 -11.44
N GLU A 92 6.71 -26.06 -11.69
CA GLU A 92 6.38 -27.17 -12.57
C GLU A 92 5.34 -28.11 -11.91
N PRO A 93 4.46 -28.79 -12.67
CA PRO A 93 3.45 -29.69 -12.11
C PRO A 93 4.02 -31.04 -11.63
N ASP A 94 5.35 -31.19 -11.57
CA ASP A 94 6.03 -32.43 -11.21
C ASP A 94 6.50 -32.38 -9.75
N ASP A 95 5.81 -33.14 -8.90
CA ASP A 95 6.07 -33.21 -7.46
C ASP A 95 7.53 -33.60 -7.16
N TYR A 96 8.14 -34.48 -7.96
CA TYR A 96 9.53 -34.91 -7.75
C TYR A 96 10.53 -33.78 -7.97
N LYS A 97 10.23 -32.86 -8.89
CA LYS A 97 11.10 -31.70 -9.12
C LYS A 97 10.95 -30.65 -8.03
N ALA A 98 9.75 -30.50 -7.47
CA ALA A 98 9.52 -29.65 -6.32
C ALA A 98 10.29 -30.17 -5.08
N GLU A 99 10.21 -31.48 -4.82
CA GLU A 99 10.96 -32.13 -3.74
C GLU A 99 12.47 -32.01 -3.94
N SER A 100 12.95 -32.32 -5.14
CA SER A 100 14.38 -32.19 -5.45
C SER A 100 14.89 -30.75 -5.32
N TRP A 101 14.07 -29.75 -5.65
CA TRP A 101 14.43 -28.35 -5.44
C TRP A 101 14.52 -28.00 -3.95
N LEU A 102 13.54 -28.44 -3.16
CA LEU A 102 13.54 -28.23 -1.70
C LEU A 102 14.76 -28.89 -1.04
N ASP A 103 15.11 -30.10 -1.45
CA ASP A 103 16.28 -30.82 -0.93
C ASP A 103 17.59 -30.05 -1.20
N GLU A 104 17.73 -29.46 -2.38
CA GLU A 104 18.90 -28.62 -2.70
C GLU A 104 18.93 -27.32 -1.89
N ILE A 105 17.79 -26.67 -1.69
CA ILE A 105 17.66 -25.49 -0.83
C ILE A 105 17.98 -25.84 0.63
N GLU A 106 17.51 -26.99 1.13
CA GLU A 106 17.82 -27.48 2.48
C GLU A 106 19.31 -27.76 2.68
N LYS A 107 20.00 -28.30 1.66
CA LYS A 107 21.44 -28.54 1.72
C LYS A 107 22.20 -27.22 1.94
N ILE A 108 21.80 -26.15 1.27
CA ILE A 108 22.41 -24.82 1.45
C ILE A 108 22.19 -24.34 2.90
N PHE A 109 20.97 -24.43 3.44
CA PHE A 109 20.72 -24.04 4.82
C PHE A 109 21.47 -24.90 5.84
N LYS A 110 21.64 -26.20 5.59
CA LYS A 110 22.45 -27.09 6.43
C LYS A 110 23.92 -26.71 6.45
N VAL A 111 24.49 -26.30 5.31
CA VAL A 111 25.88 -25.80 5.22
C VAL A 111 26.04 -24.48 5.98
N LEU A 112 25.04 -23.59 5.88
CA LEU A 112 25.04 -22.30 6.55
C LEU A 112 24.70 -22.38 8.05
N ARG A 113 24.22 -23.54 8.53
CA ARG A 113 23.73 -23.76 9.91
C ARG A 113 22.64 -22.78 10.32
N TYR A 114 21.71 -22.51 9.41
CA TYR A 114 20.56 -21.66 9.70
C TYR A 114 19.47 -22.42 10.43
N ASP A 115 19.03 -21.84 11.54
CA ASP A 115 17.87 -22.30 12.29
C ASP A 115 16.57 -21.98 11.54
N ASP A 116 15.47 -22.66 11.90
CA ASP A 116 14.20 -22.54 11.18
C ASP A 116 13.66 -21.10 11.18
N GLU A 117 13.90 -20.34 12.24
CA GLU A 117 13.56 -18.91 12.31
C GLU A 117 14.28 -18.08 11.24
N GLN A 118 15.54 -18.41 10.94
CA GLN A 118 16.31 -17.73 9.90
C GLN A 118 15.89 -18.17 8.50
N LYS A 119 15.57 -19.46 8.30
CA LYS A 119 15.06 -19.97 7.02
C LYS A 119 13.77 -19.28 6.60
N ILE A 120 12.87 -19.02 7.55
CA ILE A 120 11.58 -18.33 7.28
C ILE A 120 11.84 -16.93 6.69
N SER A 121 12.87 -16.22 7.15
CA SER A 121 13.25 -14.93 6.58
C SER A 121 13.71 -15.01 5.12
N PHE A 122 14.11 -16.19 4.63
CA PHE A 122 14.54 -16.40 3.23
C PHE A 122 13.43 -16.85 2.29
N SER A 123 12.23 -17.21 2.79
CA SER A 123 11.19 -17.80 1.94
C SER A 123 10.59 -16.85 0.90
N SER A 124 10.84 -15.53 1.02
CA SER A 124 10.33 -14.51 0.11
C SER A 124 11.30 -14.10 -1.01
N PHE A 125 12.54 -14.63 -1.01
CA PHE A 125 13.61 -14.25 -1.95
C PHE A 125 13.81 -15.31 -3.04
#